data_AF-A0A529F6Z5-F1
#
_entry.id   AF-A0A529F6Z5-F1
#
_cell.length_a   1.000
_cell.length_b   1.000
_cell.length_c   1.000
_cell.angle_alpha   90.00
_cell.angle_beta   90.00
_cell.angle_gamma   90.00
#
_symmetry.space_group_name_H-M   'P 1'
#
loop_
_entity.id
_entity.type
_entity.pdbx_description
1 polymer ?
#
loop_
_entity_poly.entity_id
_entity_poly.type
_entity_poly.pdbx_seq_one_letter_code
_entity_poly.pdbx_strand_id
1 'polypeptide(L)' 'AAALAVASTVLAFVGQSHATAFAAWQVSDLPFGDTLNARKYPSGSSQKQAAYPNGTVLQLTGRCTGGINLL' A
#
# COMPACT_ATOMS: atom_id res chain seq x y z
N ALA A 1 -8.57 37.84 16.87
CA ALA A 1 -8.46 36.60 17.67
C ALA A 1 -9.20 35.42 17.04
N ALA A 2 -10.51 35.51 16.76
CA ALA A 2 -11.31 34.41 16.20
C ALA A 2 -10.81 33.84 14.86
N ALA A 3 -10.32 34.68 13.94
CA ALA A 3 -9.82 34.23 12.64
C ALA A 3 -8.59 33.31 12.73
N LEU A 4 -7.70 33.52 13.70
CA LEU A 4 -6.54 32.63 13.92
C LEU A 4 -6.98 31.28 14.50
N ALA A 5 -8.02 31.25 15.33
CA ALA A 5 -8.57 30.02 15.89
C ALA A 5 -9.21 29.14 14.80
N VAL A 6 -9.94 29.75 13.86
CA VAL A 6 -10.50 29.02 12.71
C VAL A 6 -9.40 28.52 11.77
N ALA A 7 -8.41 29.35 11.44
CA ALA A 7 -7.29 28.94 10.60
C ALA A 7 -6.48 27.78 11.22
N SER A 8 -6.30 27.77 12.54
CA SER A 8 -5.58 26.68 13.23
C SER A 8 -6.39 25.38 13.31
N THR A 9 -7.72 25.44 13.40
CA THR A 9 -8.55 24.22 13.27
C THR A 9 -8.47 23.62 11.86
N VAL A 10 -8.45 24.42 10.79
CA VAL A 10 -8.32 23.90 9.41
C VAL A 10 -6.96 23.23 9.19
N LEU A 11 -5.87 23.77 9.75
CA LEU A 11 -4.55 23.12 9.67
C LEU A 11 -4.47 21.78 10.44
N ALA A 12 -5.31 21.58 11.46
CA ALA A 12 -5.34 20.32 12.21
C ALA A 12 -5.93 19.15 11.38
N PHE A 13 -6.76 19.43 10.38
CA PHE A 13 -7.41 18.40 9.55
C PHE A 13 -6.68 18.12 8.21
N VAL A 14 -5.78 19.00 7.76
CA VAL A 14 -5.04 18.80 6.49
C VAL A 14 -3.84 17.84 6.61
N GLY A 15 -3.55 17.33 7.81
CA GLY A 15 -2.34 16.56 8.12
C GLY A 15 -2.50 15.05 8.25
N GLN A 16 -3.70 14.48 8.07
CA GLN A 16 -3.93 13.06 8.30
C GLN A 16 -3.81 12.22 7.01
N SER A 17 -2.64 12.28 6.36
CA SER A 17 -2.26 11.29 5.34
C SER A 17 -1.76 10.03 6.05
N HIS A 18 -2.67 9.20 6.56
CA HIS A 18 -2.31 7.89 7.11
C HIS A 18 -1.93 6.93 5.97
N ALA A 19 -0.67 6.96 5.53
CA ALA A 19 -0.11 5.90 4.71
C ALA A 19 0.49 4.83 5.64
N THR A 20 -0.36 4.05 6.30
CA THR A 20 0.08 2.89 7.08
C THR A 20 -0.90 1.75 6.91
N ALA A 21 -0.82 1.03 5.80
CA ALA A 21 -1.47 -0.27 5.67
C ALA A 21 -0.38 -1.34 5.65
N PHE A 22 0.01 -1.83 6.83
CA PHE A 22 0.81 -3.03 6.98
C PHE A 22 -0.12 -4.24 6.95
N ALA A 23 -0.51 -4.67 5.76
CA ALA A 23 -1.17 -5.96 5.59
C ALA A 23 -0.08 -7.02 5.41
N ALA A 24 0.02 -7.93 6.37
CA ALA A 24 0.77 -9.17 6.17
C ALA A 24 -0.08 -10.07 5.28
N TRP A 25 0.41 -10.37 4.08
CA TRP A 25 -0.27 -11.21 3.11
C TRP A 25 0.63 -12.36 2.68
N GLN A 26 0.11 -13.58 2.69
CA GLN A 26 0.82 -14.76 2.22
C GLN A 26 0.50 -15.03 0.76
N VAL A 27 1.54 -15.25 -0.06
CA VAL A 27 1.35 -15.69 -1.44
C VAL A 27 0.69 -17.06 -1.46
N SER A 28 -0.46 -17.18 -2.11
CA SER A 28 -1.22 -18.42 -2.26
C SER A 28 -1.73 -18.61 -3.69
N ASP A 29 -2.21 -19.82 -3.97
CA ASP A 29 -2.99 -20.18 -5.18
C ASP A 29 -2.26 -19.99 -6.52
N LEU A 30 -0.93 -19.96 -6.52
CA LEU A 30 -0.15 -20.01 -7.76
C LEU A 30 0.03 -21.46 -8.26
N PRO A 31 0.00 -21.68 -9.58
CA PRO A 31 0.39 -22.96 -10.19
C PRO A 31 1.81 -23.39 -9.80
N PHE A 32 2.09 -24.69 -9.90
CA PHE A 32 3.43 -25.22 -9.63
C PHE A 32 4.46 -24.60 -10.58
N GLY A 33 5.53 -24.04 -10.02
CA GLY A 33 6.59 -23.36 -10.77
C GLY A 33 6.35 -21.86 -11.01
N ASP A 34 5.16 -21.33 -10.66
CA ASP A 34 4.86 -19.91 -10.77
C ASP A 34 5.23 -19.10 -9.53
N THR A 35 5.30 -17.77 -9.72
CA THR A 35 5.67 -16.81 -8.68
C THR A 35 4.89 -15.50 -8.82
N LEU A 36 4.61 -14.84 -7.69
CA LEU A 36 4.15 -13.45 -7.69
C LEU A 36 5.33 -12.53 -7.98
N ASN A 37 5.25 -11.74 -9.05
CA ASN A 37 6.32 -10.82 -9.46
C ASN A 37 6.08 -9.42 -8.90
N ALA A 38 7.03 -8.90 -8.11
CA ALA A 38 7.09 -7.49 -7.75
C ALA A 38 7.91 -6.71 -8.80
N ARG A 39 7.38 -5.58 -9.27
CA ARG A 39 7.97 -4.78 -10.35
C ARG A 39 8.30 -3.37 -9.89
N LYS A 40 9.27 -2.75 -10.55
CA LYS A 40 9.76 -1.40 -10.21
C LYS A 40 8.68 -0.31 -10.30
N TYR A 41 7.73 -0.48 -11.22
CA TYR A 41 6.61 0.43 -11.46
C TYR A 41 5.32 -0.38 -11.65
N PRO A 42 4.13 0.18 -11.37
CA PRO A 42 2.84 -0.53 -11.47
C PRO A 42 2.41 -0.72 -12.93
N SER A 43 3.17 -1.54 -13.67
CA SER A 43 2.94 -1.86 -15.08
C SER A 43 3.44 -3.28 -15.38
N GLY A 44 2.70 -4.02 -16.21
CA GLY A 44 3.09 -5.35 -16.67
C GLY A 44 4.37 -5.39 -17.52
N SER A 45 4.74 -4.27 -18.16
CA SER A 45 5.98 -4.13 -18.93
C SER A 45 7.19 -3.69 -18.10
N SER A 46 6.98 -3.27 -16.84
CA SER A 46 8.06 -2.80 -15.97
C SER A 46 8.98 -3.94 -15.55
N GLN A 47 10.27 -3.65 -15.30
CA GLN A 47 11.24 -4.65 -14.86
C GLN A 47 10.78 -5.36 -13.57
N LYS A 48 10.92 -6.69 -13.55
CA LYS A 48 10.75 -7.52 -12.35
C LYS A 48 11.93 -7.28 -11.39
N GLN A 49 11.64 -7.02 -10.13
CA GLN A 49 12.65 -6.83 -9.08
C GLN A 49 12.71 -8.03 -8.13
N ALA A 50 11.59 -8.68 -7.89
CA ALA A 50 11.52 -9.89 -7.07
C ALA A 50 10.43 -10.82 -7.59
N ALA A 51 10.56 -12.09 -7.24
CA ALA A 51 9.61 -13.16 -7.52
C ALA A 51 9.42 -13.99 -6.25
N TYR A 52 8.17 -14.16 -5.82
CA TYR A 52 7.83 -14.82 -4.56
C TYR A 52 6.99 -16.07 -4.82
N PRO A 53 7.43 -17.27 -4.36
CA PRO A 53 6.64 -18.49 -4.48
C PRO A 53 5.50 -18.54 -3.45
N ASN A 54 4.59 -19.51 -3.61
CA ASN A 54 3.58 -19.83 -2.60
C ASN A 54 4.20 -20.05 -1.22
N GLY A 55 3.51 -19.58 -0.19
CA GLY A 55 3.94 -19.66 1.21
C GLY A 55 4.76 -18.45 1.69
N THR A 56 5.27 -17.62 0.78
CA THR A 56 6.01 -16.40 1.16
C THR A 56 5.09 -15.41 1.86
N VAL A 57 5.45 -14.99 3.08
CA VAL A 57 4.74 -13.93 3.80
C VAL A 57 5.34 -12.58 3.41
N LEU A 58 4.50 -11.69 2.89
CA LEU A 58 4.86 -10.35 2.45
C LEU A 58 4.27 -9.31 3.39
N GLN A 59 5.06 -8.31 3.73
CA GLN A 59 4.60 -7.10 4.39
C GLN A 59 4.47 -6.01 3.33
N LEU A 60 3.24 -5.60 3.05
CA LEU A 60 2.98 -4.56 2.06
C LEU A 60 2.92 -3.20 2.74
N THR A 61 3.39 -2.18 2.03
CA THR A 61 3.24 -0.78 2.43
C THR A 61 2.76 0.01 1.23
N GLY A 62 1.87 0.97 1.43
CA GLY A 62 1.39 1.81 0.35
C GLY A 62 0.12 2.56 0.71
N ARG A 63 -0.49 3.17 -0.31
CA ARG A 63 -1.79 3.81 -0.21
C ARG A 63 -2.84 2.89 -0.81
N CYS A 64 -3.87 2.57 -0.05
CA CYS A 64 -5.01 1.85 -0.60
C CYS A 64 -5.69 2.73 -1.67
N THR A 65 -5.97 2.16 -2.83
CA THR A 65 -6.66 2.82 -3.95
C THR A 65 -7.93 2.03 -4.29
N GLY A 66 -8.87 2.66 -5.01
CA GLY A 66 -10.08 1.97 -5.47
C GLY A 66 -11.07 1.57 -4.38
N GLY A 67 -11.05 2.23 -3.22
CA GLY A 67 -12.02 2.00 -2.13
C GLY A 67 -11.77 0.74 -1.29
N ILE A 68 -10.66 0.02 -1.53
CA ILE A 68 -10.25 -1.09 -0.67
C ILE A 68 -9.70 -0.49 0.64
N ASN A 69 -10.21 -0.94 1.78
CA ASN A 69 -9.63 -0.61 3.07
C ASN A 69 -8.94 -1.86 3.63
N LEU A 70 -7.63 -1.79 3.84
CA LEU A 70 -6.83 -2.87 4.43
C LEU A 70 -6.56 -2.63 5.94
N LEU A 71 -7.32 -1.74 6.57
CA LEU A 71 -7.39 -1.49 8.01
C LEU A 71 -8.71 -2.00 8.58
#